data_AF-A0A6P0Y215-F1
#
_entry.id   AF-A0A6P0Y215-F1
#
_cell.length_a   1.000
_cell.length_b   1.000
_cell.length_c   1.000
_cell.angle_alpha   90.00
_cell.angle_beta   90.00
_cell.angle_gamma   90.00
#
_symmetry.space_group_name_H-M   'P 1'
#
loop_
_entity.id
_entity.type
_entity.pdbx_description
1 polymer ?
#
loop_
_entity_poly.entity_id
_entity_poly.type
_entity_poly.pdbx_seq_one_letter_code
_entity_poly.pdbx_strand_id
1 'polypeptide(L)' 'TGALDSKTTQEVLDIFTELNASGITVVMVTHEPEVAKQTKRVVWFSDGKVVNSNLNPEDLHTSSYF' A
#
# COMPACT_ATOMS: atom_id res chain seq x y z
N THR A 1 8.31 -3.77 -9.11
CA THR A 1 9.53 -4.60 -8.93
C THR A 1 9.15 -5.83 -8.13
N GLY A 2 8.73 -6.90 -8.81
CA GLY A 2 8.16 -8.12 -8.20
C GLY A 2 9.19 -9.22 -7.95
N ALA A 3 10.27 -8.91 -7.21
CA ALA A 3 11.35 -9.85 -6.92
C ALA A 3 11.31 -10.45 -5.51
N LEU A 4 10.27 -10.14 -4.72
CA LEU A 4 10.05 -10.71 -3.40
C LEU A 4 8.92 -11.73 -3.51
N ASP A 5 9.16 -12.96 -3.06
CA ASP A 5 8.09 -13.92 -2.90
C ASP A 5 7.13 -13.46 -1.77
N SER A 6 5.90 -13.95 -1.81
CA SER A 6 4.81 -13.48 -0.93
C SER A 6 5.16 -13.54 0.56
N LYS A 7 6.01 -14.50 0.97
CA LYS A 7 6.44 -14.62 2.36
C LYS A 7 7.38 -13.48 2.74
N THR A 8 8.41 -13.22 1.95
CA THR A 8 9.33 -12.11 2.23
C THR A 8 8.63 -10.76 2.16
N THR A 9 7.64 -10.59 1.26
CA THR A 9 6.80 -9.39 1.24
C THR A 9 6.07 -9.20 2.57
N GLN A 10 5.48 -10.26 3.14
CA GLN A 10 4.78 -10.16 4.42
C GLN A 10 5.74 -9.81 5.57
N GLU A 11 6.91 -10.45 5.65
CA GLU A 11 7.91 -10.15 6.69
C GLU A 11 8.35 -8.67 6.65
N VAL A 12 8.54 -8.12 5.45
CA VAL A 12 8.87 -6.69 5.28
C VAL A 12 7.71 -5.79 5.71
N LEU A 13 6.47 -6.15 5.39
CA LEU A 13 5.29 -5.39 5.79
C LEU A 13 5.06 -5.40 7.29
N ASP A 14 5.36 -6.52 7.96
CA ASP A 14 5.27 -6.62 9.41
C ASP A 14 6.25 -5.65 10.08
N ILE A 15 7.50 -5.61 9.60
CA ILE A 15 8.51 -4.63 10.07
C ILE A 15 8.03 -3.19 9.87
N PHE A 16 7.49 -2.86 8.69
CA PHE A 16 6.97 -1.51 8.44
C PHE A 16 5.76 -1.17 9.32
N THR A 17 4.93 -2.15 9.62
CA THR A 17 3.79 -1.99 10.52
C THR A 17 4.25 -1.69 11.95
N GLU A 18 5.26 -2.41 12.45
CA GLU A 18 5.87 -2.14 13.77
C GLU A 18 6.49 -0.74 13.85
N LEU A 19 7.26 -0.36 12.83
CA LEU A 19 7.85 0.98 12.75
C LEU A 19 6.75 2.05 12.74
N ASN A 20 5.69 1.84 11.96
CA ASN A 20 4.56 2.78 11.94
C ASN A 20 3.81 2.85 13.27
N ALA A 21 3.66 1.71 13.97
CA ALA A 21 3.07 1.66 15.30
C ALA A 21 3.92 2.38 16.35
N SER A 22 5.26 2.38 16.19
CA SER A 22 6.19 3.13 17.05
C SER A 22 6.20 4.65 16.83
N GLY A 23 5.41 5.16 15.86
CA GLY A 23 5.30 6.59 15.55
C GLY A 23 6.12 7.06 14.35
N ILE A 24 6.81 6.16 13.65
CA ILE A 24 7.56 6.50 12.43
C ILE A 24 6.61 6.56 11.23
N THR A 25 6.66 7.64 10.46
CA THR A 25 5.88 7.72 9.21
C THR A 25 6.56 6.89 8.13
N VAL A 26 5.85 5.93 7.57
CA VAL A 26 6.32 5.08 6.47
C VAL A 26 5.50 5.40 5.22
N VAL A 27 6.18 5.63 4.10
CA VAL A 27 5.56 5.77 2.77
C VAL A 27 6.14 4.69 1.88
N MET A 28 5.27 3.90 1.28
CA MET A 28 5.65 2.86 0.32
C MET A 28 4.86 3.01 -0.98
N VAL A 29 5.46 2.57 -2.08
CA VAL A 29 4.83 2.57 -3.41
C VAL A 29 4.75 1.12 -3.87
N THR A 30 3.56 0.70 -4.25
CA THR A 30 3.30 -0.65 -4.77
C THR A 30 2.34 -0.61 -5.93
N HIS A 31 2.44 -1.63 -6.78
CA HIS A 31 1.51 -1.91 -7.87
C HIS A 31 0.53 -3.03 -7.48
N GLU A 32 0.69 -3.61 -6.29
CA GLU A 32 -0.11 -4.73 -5.78
C GLU A 32 -1.18 -4.19 -4.81
N PRO A 33 -2.48 -4.31 -5.14
CA PRO A 33 -3.56 -3.82 -4.27
C PRO A 33 -3.56 -4.47 -2.90
N GLU A 34 -3.22 -5.76 -2.80
CA GLU A 34 -3.17 -6.50 -1.53
C GLU A 34 -2.11 -5.95 -0.57
N VAL A 35 -1.01 -5.41 -1.08
CA VAL A 35 0.00 -4.72 -0.26
C VAL A 35 -0.55 -3.37 0.21
N ALA A 36 -1.17 -2.59 -0.69
CA ALA A 36 -1.76 -1.30 -0.33
C ALA A 36 -2.86 -1.44 0.74
N LYS A 37 -3.63 -2.53 0.71
CA LYS A 37 -4.67 -2.86 1.69
C LYS A 37 -4.15 -3.03 3.13
N GLN A 38 -2.88 -3.37 3.32
CA GLN A 38 -2.27 -3.51 4.65
C GLN A 38 -1.81 -2.17 5.26
N THR A 39 -2.01 -1.05 4.56
CA THR A 39 -1.64 0.28 5.05
C THR A 39 -2.81 0.99 5.71
N LYS A 40 -2.56 2.14 6.36
CA LYS A 40 -3.63 2.95 7.01
C LYS A 40 -4.29 3.97 6.08
N ARG A 41 -3.65 4.31 4.95
CA ARG A 41 -4.10 5.32 4.00
C ARG A 41 -3.53 5.04 2.63
N VAL A 42 -4.37 5.12 1.61
CA VAL A 42 -3.95 4.96 0.22
C VAL A 42 -4.10 6.27 -0.55
N VAL A 43 -3.04 6.62 -1.28
CA VAL A 43 -3.04 7.71 -2.26
C VAL A 43 -2.87 7.07 -3.63
N TRP A 44 -3.86 7.25 -4.50
CA TRP A 44 -3.86 6.66 -5.84
C TRP A 44 -3.37 7.65 -6.88
N PHE A 45 -2.48 7.19 -7.73
CA PHE A 45 -1.92 7.95 -8.84
C PHE A 45 -2.33 7.33 -10.17
N SER A 46 -2.59 8.18 -11.15
CA SER A 46 -2.71 7.79 -12.56
C SER A 46 -2.14 8.91 -13.43
N ASP A 47 -1.35 8.56 -14.45
CA ASP A 47 -0.72 9.52 -15.38
C ASP A 47 -0.04 10.73 -14.70
N GLY A 48 0.71 10.46 -13.63
CA GLY A 48 1.44 11.47 -12.86
C GLY A 48 0.56 12.40 -12.00
N LYS A 49 -0.73 12.12 -11.89
CA LYS A 49 -1.69 12.91 -11.10
C LYS A 49 -2.25 12.08 -9.94
N VAL A 50 -2.50 12.74 -8.81
CA VAL A 50 -3.26 12.14 -7.71
C VAL A 50 -4.73 12.11 -8.13
N VAL A 51 -5.29 10.92 -8.28
CA VAL A 51 -6.72 10.74 -8.58
C VAL A 51 -7.53 10.53 -7.32
N ASN A 52 -6.92 10.03 -6.25
CA ASN A 52 -7.52 10.02 -4.92
C ASN A 52 -6.45 10.18 -3.83
N SER A 53 -6.67 11.11 -2.90
CA SER A 53 -5.72 11.47 -1.84
C SER A 53 -5.99 10.80 -0.48
N ASN A 54 -7.13 10.14 -0.32
CA ASN A 54 -7.55 9.57 0.95
C ASN A 54 -8.47 8.36 0.77
N LEU A 55 -8.04 7.39 -0.05
CA LEU A 55 -8.75 6.12 -0.15
C LEU A 55 -8.60 5.33 1.13
N ASN A 56 -9.73 4.78 1.59
CA ASN A 56 -9.71 3.74 2.58
C ASN A 56 -9.18 2.46 1.92
N PRO A 57 -8.19 1.78 2.53
CA PRO A 57 -7.72 0.47 2.09
C PRO A 57 -8.84 -0.53 1.75
N GLU A 58 -9.95 -0.52 2.50
CA GLU A 58 -11.08 -1.44 2.27
C GLU A 58 -11.86 -1.18 0.97
N ASP A 59 -11.81 0.05 0.46
CA ASP A 59 -12.47 0.47 -0.79
C ASP A 59 -11.67 0.09 -2.04
N LEU A 60 -10.49 -0.52 -1.88
CA LEU A 60 -9.68 -1.04 -2.98
C LEU A 60 -10.30 -2.33 -3.57
N HIS A 61 -11.40 -2.16 -4.30
CA HIS A 61 -11.98 -3.23 -5.12
C HIS A 61 -11.36 -3.22 -6.52
N THR A 62 -10.88 -4.39 -6.95
CA THR A 62 -10.09 -4.65 -8.17
C THR A 62 -10.83 -4.34 -9.49
N SER A 63 -12.06 -3.82 -9.46
CA SER A 63 -12.90 -3.63 -10.65
C SER A 63 -13.38 -2.20 -10.90
N SER A 64 -13.02 -1.21 -10.07
CA SER A 64 -13.56 0.17 -10.18
C SER A 64 -12.50 1.25 -10.46
N TYR A 65 -11.23 0.87 -10.60
CA TYR A 65 -10.12 1.79 -10.83
C TYR A 65 -9.28 1.47 -12.08
N PHE A 66 -9.74 0.53 -12.92
CA PHE A 66 -9.23 0.24 -14.26
C PHE A 66 -10.31 0.54 -15.30
#